data_AF-A0A841I3F0-F1
#
_entry.id   AF-A0A841I3F0-F1
#
_cell.length_a   1.000
_cell.length_b   1.000
_cell.length_c   1.000
_cell.angle_alpha   90.00
_cell.angle_beta   90.00
_cell.angle_gamma   90.00
#
_symmetry.space_group_name_H-M   'P 1'
#
loop_
_entity.id
_entity.type
_entity.pdbx_description
1 polymer ?
#
loop_
_entity_poly.entity_id
_entity_poly.type
_entity_poly.pdbx_seq_one_letter_code
_entity_poly.pdbx_strand_id
1 'polypeptide(L)'
;MELLSNQLLWTGVAASLAAQIIKVLLILLLERRWRPAAFMETGGMPSSHSCMVVALTTGLGIQYGFGGPLFAVSAVFSLIVMYDATGVRRSSGMQAALLNLLLEELREVVREGFAPAPLRVFLGHTYVEVFVGALLGVLVAVVSFHLF
;
A
#
# COMPACT_ATOMS: atom_id res chain seq x y z
N MET A 1 -13.70 23.20 -11.07
CA MET A 1 -14.60 22.29 -11.80
C MET A 1 -13.82 21.15 -12.46
N GLU A 2 -12.76 21.42 -13.22
CA GLU A 2 -12.00 20.40 -13.96
C GLU A 2 -11.40 19.26 -13.11
N LEU A 3 -10.93 19.56 -11.89
CA LEU A 3 -10.39 18.53 -10.99
C LEU A 3 -11.47 17.57 -10.48
N LEU A 4 -12.70 18.07 -10.27
CA LEU A 4 -13.81 17.27 -9.76
C LEU A 4 -14.39 16.34 -10.84
N SER A 5 -14.23 16.69 -12.12
CA SER A 5 -14.65 15.87 -13.25
C SER A 5 -13.57 14.90 -13.75
N ASN A 6 -12.40 14.85 -13.10
CA ASN A 6 -11.30 13.99 -13.53
C ASN A 6 -11.55 12.53 -13.12
N GLN A 7 -12.14 11.75 -14.02
CA GLN A 7 -12.47 10.34 -13.81
C GLN A 7 -11.26 9.50 -13.41
N LEU A 8 -10.07 9.75 -13.98
CA LEU A 8 -8.87 8.99 -13.63
C LEU A 8 -8.42 9.22 -12.19
N LEU A 9 -8.41 10.48 -11.77
CA LEU A 9 -8.07 10.85 -10.40
C LEU A 9 -9.04 10.17 -9.42
N TRP A 10 -10.34 10.30 -9.66
CA TRP A 10 -11.36 9.74 -8.79
C TRP A 10 -11.39 8.21 -8.81
N THR A 11 -11.07 7.59 -9.93
CA THR A 11 -10.92 6.13 -10.02
C THR A 11 -9.77 5.65 -9.13
N GLY A 12 -8.62 6.32 -9.16
CA GLY A 12 -7.50 6.01 -8.28
C GLY A 12 -7.82 6.20 -6.79
N VAL A 13 -8.47 7.33 -6.44
CA VAL A 13 -8.89 7.61 -5.06
C VAL A 13 -9.92 6.58 -4.58
N ALA A 14 -10.93 6.27 -5.39
CA ALA A 14 -11.94 5.26 -5.08
C ALA A 14 -11.32 3.87 -4.90
N ALA A 15 -10.35 3.50 -5.75
CA ALA A 15 -9.62 2.24 -5.63
C ALA A 15 -8.83 2.15 -4.31
N SER A 16 -8.15 3.22 -3.92
CA SER A 16 -7.43 3.30 -2.64
C SER A 16 -8.38 3.17 -1.43
N LEU A 17 -9.51 3.89 -1.47
CA LEU A 17 -10.53 3.83 -0.42
C LEU A 17 -11.18 2.44 -0.34
N ALA A 18 -11.50 1.83 -1.48
CA ALA A 18 -12.03 0.48 -1.55
C ALA A 18 -11.06 -0.53 -0.91
N ALA A 19 -9.77 -0.44 -1.24
CA ALA A 19 -8.75 -1.30 -0.63
C ALA A 19 -8.69 -1.17 0.90
N GLN A 20 -8.77 0.06 1.42
CA GLN A 20 -8.76 0.30 2.87
C GLN A 20 -10.03 -0.22 3.56
N ILE A 21 -11.21 -0.04 2.95
CA ILE A 21 -12.47 -0.59 3.48
C ILE A 21 -12.41 -2.12 3.50
N ILE A 22 -11.98 -2.74 2.39
CA ILE A 22 -11.84 -4.20 2.29
C ILE A 22 -10.87 -4.73 3.35
N LYS A 23 -9.75 -4.03 3.59
CA LYS A 23 -8.79 -4.41 4.65
C LYS A 23 -9.46 -4.48 6.02
N VAL A 24 -10.18 -3.43 6.43
CA VAL A 24 -10.87 -3.40 7.74
C VAL A 24 -11.94 -4.50 7.82
N LEU A 25 -12.67 -4.74 6.73
CA LEU A 25 -13.67 -5.83 6.67
C LEU A 25 -13.03 -7.22 6.75
N LEU A 26 -11.89 -7.44 6.08
CA LEU A 26 -11.15 -8.70 6.15
C LEU A 26 -10.65 -8.97 7.56
N ILE A 27 -10.12 -7.95 8.26
CA ILE A 27 -9.71 -8.06 9.66
C ILE A 27 -10.92 -8.41 10.54
N LEU A 28 -12.04 -7.73 10.33
CA LEU A 28 -13.27 -8.03 11.08
C LEU A 28 -13.75 -9.47 10.85
N LEU A 29 -13.71 -9.96 9.61
CA LEU A 29 -14.23 -11.28 9.26
C LEU A 29 -13.30 -12.43 9.70
N LEU A 30 -12.00 -12.27 9.45
CA LEU A 30 -11.00 -13.32 9.68
C LEU A 30 -10.50 -13.33 11.12
N GLU A 31 -10.22 -12.15 11.70
CA GLU A 31 -9.73 -12.05 13.08
C GLU A 31 -10.87 -11.94 14.10
N ARG A 32 -12.11 -11.71 13.65
CA ARG A 32 -13.29 -11.44 14.51
C ARG A 32 -13.04 -10.28 15.48
N ARG A 33 -12.21 -9.32 15.07
CA ARG A 33 -11.82 -8.15 15.87
C ARG A 33 -12.17 -6.87 15.13
N TRP A 34 -12.84 -5.96 15.80
CA TRP A 34 -13.08 -4.63 15.27
C TRP A 34 -11.82 -3.76 15.48
N ARG A 35 -11.08 -3.50 14.40
CA ARG A 35 -9.85 -2.69 14.41
C ARG A 35 -9.89 -1.58 13.35
N PRO A 36 -10.67 -0.52 13.56
CA PRO A 36 -10.76 0.59 12.60
C PRO A 36 -9.43 1.33 12.44
N ALA A 37 -8.55 1.27 13.45
CA ALA A 37 -7.19 1.80 13.38
C ALA A 37 -6.38 1.24 12.19
N ALA A 38 -6.69 0.01 11.74
CA ALA A 38 -6.03 -0.62 10.59
C ALA A 38 -6.21 0.15 9.27
N PHE A 39 -7.19 1.05 9.19
CA PHE A 39 -7.37 1.97 8.05
C PHE A 39 -6.20 2.96 7.91
N MET A 40 -5.61 3.38 9.04
CA MET A 40 -4.49 4.32 9.09
C MET A 40 -3.13 3.64 9.30
N GLU A 41 -3.12 2.32 9.59
CA GLU A 41 -1.90 1.53 9.70
C GLU A 41 -1.33 1.23 8.29
N THR A 42 0.01 1.17 8.21
CA THR A 42 0.72 0.75 7.01
C THR A 42 0.85 -0.78 6.98
N GLY A 43 0.70 -1.40 5.81
CA GLY A 43 0.70 -2.87 5.67
C GLY A 43 -0.70 -3.49 5.62
N GLY A 44 -0.76 -4.81 5.42
CA GLY A 44 -2.00 -5.60 5.38
C GLY A 44 -2.60 -5.78 3.98
N MET A 45 -3.49 -6.77 3.84
CA MET A 45 -4.15 -7.10 2.57
C MET A 45 -5.51 -6.41 2.42
N PRO A 46 -5.85 -5.83 1.26
CA PRO A 46 -5.00 -5.54 0.08
C PRO A 46 -4.17 -4.25 0.22
N SER A 47 -3.10 -4.12 -0.57
CA SER A 47 -2.31 -2.89 -0.65
C SER A 47 -3.09 -1.75 -1.33
N SER A 48 -3.36 -0.67 -0.58
CA SER A 48 -4.06 0.52 -1.08
C SER A 48 -3.25 1.33 -2.08
N HIS A 49 -1.92 1.42 -1.89
CA HIS A 49 -1.03 2.14 -2.80
C HIS A 49 -0.97 1.43 -4.16
N SER A 50 -0.84 0.10 -4.14
CA SER A 50 -0.83 -0.71 -5.36
C SER A 50 -2.17 -0.64 -6.08
N CYS A 51 -3.28 -0.70 -5.33
CA CYS A 51 -4.62 -0.53 -5.89
C CYS A 51 -4.80 0.82 -6.60
N MET A 52 -4.37 1.92 -5.97
CA MET A 52 -4.48 3.28 -6.51
C MET A 52 -3.70 3.46 -7.82
N VAL A 53 -2.42 3.08 -7.83
CA VAL A 53 -1.56 3.31 -9.01
C VAL A 53 -1.93 2.40 -10.17
N VAL A 54 -2.31 1.14 -9.88
CA VAL A 54 -2.77 0.22 -10.93
C VAL A 54 -4.12 0.65 -11.49
N ALA A 55 -5.05 1.12 -10.67
CA ALA A 55 -6.31 1.68 -11.15
C ALA A 55 -6.09 2.88 -12.08
N LEU A 56 -5.14 3.76 -11.74
CA LEU A 56 -4.76 4.89 -12.60
C LEU A 56 -4.14 4.40 -13.93
N THR A 57 -3.19 3.47 -13.87
CA THR A 57 -2.53 2.91 -15.05
C THR A 57 -3.52 2.20 -15.98
N THR A 58 -4.43 1.39 -15.42
CA THR A 58 -5.48 0.73 -16.18
C THR A 58 -6.44 1.76 -16.80
N GLY A 59 -6.85 2.79 -16.05
CA GLY A 59 -7.67 3.87 -16.57
C GLY A 59 -7.00 4.63 -17.72
N LEU A 60 -5.70 4.94 -17.62
CA LEU A 60 -4.92 5.54 -18.71
C LEU A 60 -4.87 4.62 -19.95
N GLY A 61 -4.71 3.31 -19.73
CA GLY A 61 -4.72 2.33 -20.81
C GLY A 61 -6.07 2.24 -21.53
N ILE A 62 -7.18 2.33 -20.78
CA ILE A 62 -8.54 2.34 -21.33
C ILE A 62 -8.82 3.64 -22.08
N GLN A 63 -8.50 4.81 -21.50
CA GLN A 63 -8.88 6.10 -22.07
C GLN A 63 -7.97 6.58 -23.21
N TYR A 64 -6.66 6.34 -23.09
CA TYR A 64 -5.65 6.87 -24.03
C TYR A 64 -4.89 5.77 -24.79
N GLY A 65 -5.19 4.49 -24.52
CA GLY A 65 -4.57 3.34 -25.17
C GLY A 65 -3.30 2.84 -24.48
N PHE A 66 -3.15 1.52 -24.45
CA PHE A 66 -2.01 0.83 -23.83
C PHE A 66 -0.67 1.04 -24.55
N GLY A 67 -0.68 1.47 -25.81
CA GLY A 67 0.55 1.81 -26.56
C GLY A 67 1.04 3.24 -26.38
N GLY A 68 0.29 4.08 -25.64
CA GLY A 68 0.58 5.50 -25.52
C GLY A 68 1.68 5.83 -24.49
N PRO A 69 2.32 7.02 -24.62
CA PRO A 69 3.34 7.46 -23.68
C PRO A 69 2.82 7.62 -22.24
N LEU A 70 1.56 8.02 -22.07
CA LEU A 70 0.93 8.15 -20.75
C LEU A 70 0.81 6.80 -20.05
N PHE A 71 0.39 5.75 -20.77
CA PHE A 71 0.34 4.40 -20.22
C PHE A 71 1.75 3.95 -19.81
N ALA A 72 2.74 4.10 -20.69
CA ALA A 72 4.12 3.70 -20.41
C ALA A 72 4.68 4.36 -19.14
N VAL A 73 4.53 5.69 -19.01
CA VAL A 73 4.98 6.43 -17.82
C VAL A 73 4.25 5.94 -16.57
N SER A 74 2.94 5.76 -16.65
CA SER A 74 2.15 5.31 -15.50
C SER A 74 2.46 3.86 -15.10
N ALA A 75 2.74 2.99 -16.06
CA ALA A 75 3.09 1.59 -15.80
C ALA A 75 4.44 1.49 -15.09
N VAL A 76 5.44 2.25 -15.54
CA VAL A 76 6.74 2.34 -14.85
C VAL A 76 6.56 2.93 -13.44
N PHE A 77 5.77 3.99 -13.30
CA PHE A 77 5.46 4.56 -11.98
C PHE A 77 4.78 3.54 -11.05
N SER A 78 3.79 2.80 -11.54
CA SER A 78 3.11 1.75 -10.79
C SER A 78 4.08 0.65 -10.33
N LEU A 79 4.99 0.21 -11.21
CA LEU A 79 6.02 -0.77 -10.85
C LEU A 79 6.96 -0.27 -9.74
N ILE A 80 7.40 1.00 -9.82
CA ILE A 80 8.25 1.61 -8.79
C ILE A 80 7.52 1.65 -7.45
N VAL A 81 6.26 2.10 -7.43
CA VAL A 81 5.46 2.16 -6.20
C VAL A 81 5.20 0.78 -5.61
N MET A 82 4.92 -0.23 -6.45
CA MET A 82 4.76 -1.61 -6.00
C MET A 82 6.05 -2.21 -5.44
N TYR A 83 7.20 -1.88 -6.04
CA TYR A 83 8.50 -2.31 -5.56
C TYR A 83 8.86 -1.65 -4.21
N ASP A 84 8.65 -0.34 -4.07
CA ASP A 84 8.90 0.37 -2.81
C ASP A 84 8.00 -0.12 -1.67
N ALA A 85 6.74 -0.42 -1.99
CA ALA A 85 5.78 -0.96 -1.02
C ALA A 85 6.20 -2.33 -0.46
N THR A 86 6.93 -3.14 -1.23
CA THR A 86 7.34 -4.52 -0.86
C THR A 86 8.78 -4.61 -0.34
N GLY A 87 9.76 -4.05 -1.05
CA GLY A 87 11.18 -4.36 -0.85
C GLY A 87 11.89 -3.43 0.13
N VAL A 88 11.70 -2.12 -0.05
CA VAL A 88 12.44 -1.10 0.73
C VAL A 88 11.96 -1.09 2.18
N ARG A 89 10.64 -1.05 2.39
CA ARG A 89 10.04 -0.98 3.73
C ARG A 89 10.32 -2.23 4.58
N ARG A 90 10.30 -3.42 3.97
CA ARG A 90 10.61 -4.67 4.67
C ARG A 90 12.06 -4.69 5.16
N SER A 91 13.00 -4.20 4.36
CA SER A 91 14.42 -4.13 4.72
C SER A 91 14.65 -3.20 5.90
N SER A 92 14.05 -2.01 5.90
CA SER A 92 14.10 -1.08 7.04
C SER A 92 13.44 -1.66 8.30
N GLY A 93 12.36 -2.42 8.14
CA GLY A 93 11.73 -3.16 9.25
C GLY A 93 12.65 -4.19 9.89
N MET A 94 13.32 -5.01 9.07
CA MET A 94 14.28 -6.00 9.58
C MET A 94 15.47 -5.34 10.28
N GLN A 95 15.96 -4.21 9.76
CA GLN A 95 17.00 -3.42 10.41
C GLN A 95 16.54 -2.89 11.76
N ALA A 96 15.32 -2.33 11.86
CA ALA A 96 14.75 -1.85 13.11
C ALA A 96 14.57 -2.99 14.14
N ALA A 97 14.14 -4.17 13.70
CA ALA A 97 14.00 -5.34 14.56
C ALA A 97 15.35 -5.81 15.10
N LEU A 98 16.36 -5.91 14.23
CA LEU A 98 17.72 -6.28 14.63
C LEU A 98 18.32 -5.26 15.61
N LEU A 99 18.13 -3.96 15.34
CA LEU A 99 18.60 -2.89 16.22
C LEU A 99 17.93 -2.95 17.60
N ASN A 100 16.63 -3.21 17.65
CA ASN A 100 15.94 -3.37 18.93
C ASN A 100 16.48 -4.55 19.74
N LEU A 101 16.80 -5.68 19.08
CA LEU A 101 17.36 -6.86 19.72
C LEU A 101 18.77 -6.59 20.27
N LEU A 102 19.61 -5.90 19.50
CA LEU A 102 20.92 -5.43 19.98
C LEU A 102 20.79 -4.44 21.15
N LEU A 103 19.77 -3.58 21.13
CA LEU A 103 19.52 -2.62 22.20
C LEU A 103 19.12 -3.31 23.51
N GLU A 104 18.40 -4.42 23.41
CA GLU A 104 17.97 -5.25 24.54
C GLU A 104 19.17 -5.95 25.18
N GLU A 105 20.05 -6.57 24.39
CA GLU A 105 21.31 -7.15 24.88
C GLU A 105 22.24 -6.08 25.49
N LEU A 106 22.35 -4.90 24.87
CA LEU A 106 23.22 -3.83 25.35
C LEU A 106 22.75 -3.24 26.69
N ARG A 107 21.44 -3.23 26.96
CA ARG A 107 20.87 -2.80 28.25
C ARG A 107 21.30 -3.68 29.42
N GLU A 108 21.62 -4.95 29.17
CA GLU A 108 22.16 -5.84 30.22
C GLU A 108 23.61 -5.51 30.58
N VAL A 109 24.36 -4.91 29.65
CA VAL A 109 25.80 -4.61 29.79
C VAL A 109 26.05 -3.17 30.25
N VAL A 110 25.25 -2.20 29.80
CA VAL A 110 25.44 -0.77 30.11
C VAL A 110 24.59 -0.37 31.32
N ARG A 111 25.24 0.01 32.43
CA ARG A 111 24.56 0.53 33.65
C ARG A 111 24.06 1.97 33.49
N GLU A 112 22.96 2.24 34.21
CA GLU A 112 22.19 3.48 34.42
C GLU A 112 22.34 4.64 33.41
N GLY A 113 21.25 4.92 32.70
CA GLY A 113 21.08 6.10 31.84
C GLY A 113 20.90 5.78 30.35
N PHE A 114 21.27 4.58 29.91
CA PHE A 114 21.11 4.15 28.51
C PHE A 114 19.73 3.51 28.27
N ALA A 115 18.73 4.33 27.95
CA ALA A 115 17.38 3.87 27.59
C ALA A 115 16.86 4.51 26.28
N PRO A 116 17.48 4.26 25.11
CA PRO A 116 16.89 4.68 23.84
C PRO A 116 15.51 4.04 23.65
N ALA A 117 14.58 4.79 23.06
CA ALA A 117 13.27 4.27 22.71
C ALA A 117 13.38 3.22 21.59
N PRO A 118 12.62 2.11 21.66
CA PRO A 118 12.64 1.11 20.61
C PRO A 118 12.13 1.69 19.29
N LEU A 119 12.76 1.26 18.19
CA LEU A 119 12.36 1.62 16.84
C LEU A 119 11.06 0.89 16.47
N ARG A 120 10.18 1.56 15.73
CA ARG A 120 9.00 0.90 15.16
C ARG A 120 9.41 -0.04 14.03
N VAL A 121 9.03 -1.31 14.14
CA VAL A 121 9.28 -2.32 13.12
C VAL A 121 8.19 -2.24 12.06
N PHE A 122 8.49 -1.60 10.92
CA PHE A 122 7.59 -1.56 9.77
C PHE A 122 7.77 -2.81 8.91
N LEU A 123 6.78 -3.70 8.88
CA LEU A 123 6.88 -4.97 8.13
C LEU A 123 6.84 -4.79 6.60
N GLY A 124 6.40 -3.62 6.11
CA GLY A 124 6.11 -3.42 4.68
C GLY A 124 4.90 -4.24 4.21
N HIS A 125 4.59 -4.19 2.92
CA HIS A 125 3.61 -5.09 2.32
C HIS A 125 4.28 -6.39 1.85
N THR A 126 3.56 -7.50 1.91
CA THR A 126 4.01 -8.73 1.23
C THR A 126 3.79 -8.62 -0.28
N TYR A 127 4.53 -9.41 -1.06
CA TYR A 127 4.30 -9.50 -2.52
C TYR A 127 2.85 -9.87 -2.86
N VAL A 128 2.23 -10.74 -2.05
CA VAL A 128 0.84 -11.15 -2.22
C VAL A 128 -0.11 -9.97 -1.97
N GLU A 129 0.10 -9.19 -0.92
CA GLU A 129 -0.73 -8.01 -0.62
C GLU A 129 -0.70 -6.97 -1.75
N VAL A 130 0.48 -6.77 -2.34
CA VAL A 130 0.68 -5.89 -3.49
C VAL A 130 0.03 -6.44 -4.75
N PHE A 131 0.14 -7.74 -5.00
CA PHE A 131 -0.51 -8.39 -6.13
C PHE A 131 -2.05 -8.34 -6.04
N VAL A 132 -2.62 -8.66 -4.88
CA VAL A 132 -4.07 -8.56 -4.65
C VAL A 132 -4.55 -7.11 -4.76
N GLY A 133 -3.75 -6.15 -4.27
CA GLY A 133 -3.99 -4.72 -4.48
C GLY A 133 -4.03 -4.34 -5.96
N ALA A 134 -3.08 -4.83 -6.75
CA ALA A 134 -3.05 -4.60 -8.20
C ALA A 134 -4.29 -5.17 -8.91
N LEU A 135 -4.69 -6.39 -8.60
CA LEU A 135 -5.90 -7.01 -9.16
C LEU A 135 -7.17 -6.21 -8.81
N LEU A 136 -7.27 -5.75 -7.56
CA LEU A 136 -8.36 -4.89 -7.13
C LEU A 136 -8.35 -3.55 -7.88
N GLY A 137 -7.17 -2.97 -8.12
CA GLY A 137 -7.01 -1.74 -8.89
C GLY A 137 -7.51 -1.87 -10.33
N VAL A 138 -7.14 -2.97 -11.01
CA VAL A 138 -7.66 -3.29 -12.35
C VAL A 138 -9.18 -3.40 -12.32
N LEU A 139 -9.73 -4.14 -11.36
CA LEU A 139 -11.17 -4.33 -11.22
C LEU A 139 -11.91 -3.00 -11.03
N VAL A 140 -11.44 -2.15 -10.11
CA VAL A 140 -12.07 -0.85 -9.84
C VAL A 140 -12.00 0.06 -11.08
N ALA A 141 -10.88 0.06 -11.80
CA ALA A 141 -10.78 0.83 -13.04
C ALA A 141 -11.74 0.34 -14.12
N VAL A 142 -11.79 -0.96 -14.37
CA VAL A 142 -12.73 -1.56 -15.34
C VAL A 142 -14.18 -1.23 -14.98
N VAL A 143 -14.55 -1.36 -13.71
CA VAL A 143 -15.91 -1.01 -13.23
C VAL A 143 -16.19 0.49 -13.40
N SER A 144 -15.26 1.36 -13.02
CA SER A 144 -15.40 2.81 -13.13
C SER A 144 -15.65 3.27 -14.57
N PHE A 145 -14.85 2.77 -15.52
CA PHE A 145 -14.95 3.13 -16.95
C PHE A 145 -16.08 2.41 -17.71
N HIS A 146 -16.66 1.35 -17.13
CA HIS A 146 -17.87 0.74 -17.67
C HIS A 146 -19.16 1.42 -17.19
N LEU A 147 -19.16 1.99 -15.99
CA LEU A 147 -20.32 2.65 -15.41
C LEU A 147 -20.45 4.12 -15.79
N PHE A 148 -19.33 4.79 -16.07
CA PHE A 148 -19.25 6.22 -16.38
C PHE A 148 -18.40 6.44 -17.63
#